data_AF-A0A7Y5FKY5-F1
#
_entry.id   AF-A0A7Y5FKY5-F1
#
_cell.length_a   1.000
_cell.length_b   1.000
_cell.length_c   1.000
_cell.angle_alpha   90.00
_cell.angle_beta   90.00
_cell.angle_gamma   90.00
#
_symmetry.space_group_name_H-M   'P 1'
#
loop_
_entity.id
_entity.type
_entity.pdbx_description
1 polymer ?
#
loop_
_entity_poly.entity_id
_entity_poly.type
_entity_poly.pdbx_seq_one_letter_code
_entity_poly.pdbx_strand_id
1 'polypeptide(L)'
;MKNLVELVRNAGVVGAGGAGFPTYKKIDTRADTVIANGAECEPLLYKDKALMEHYAGEMVAGLRLVMQHVGAQRGIVAVKHKNRKSIQALTPHLEPDMSIFEMEDVYPAGDEFEVVFHSTGRRIPAGGLPVHVGVVVQNVETLFNVYRAAQGHAVTHSLLTIHGHVKQPLTAWFPVGMSYGEVLAVAGGATIADFVLLDGGPLMGKVVTDLSTPVTAVTSGLIVLGRETRLAERKSQSERAFKRIGKSACDQCSLCTEMCPRYLLGYPIQPHLVMRSLLTTGPLSETLCLWAQACCECNICTLWACPEELDPRNVCVVTKRDLKASNRWLPPEQLQKLTKEVHPLKAYRSVPTQRLMQRLGLYKFTQEAPLFEETISPAQVAIPLQPPTGTAPQPRVRPGDRVEMGDLLAQPEADRLSVPVHASLTGRVVSVDQVIVIAKE
;
A
#
# COMPACT_ATOMS: atom_id res chain seq x y z
N MET A 1 25.75 17.40 -11.71
CA MET A 1 24.31 17.04 -11.69
C MET A 1 23.99 16.58 -10.29
N LYS A 2 22.89 17.05 -9.68
CA LYS A 2 22.49 16.62 -8.33
C LYS A 2 22.22 15.11 -8.32
N ASN A 3 22.61 14.41 -7.25
CA ASN A 3 22.39 12.97 -7.12
C ASN A 3 20.87 12.69 -7.02
N LEU A 4 20.33 11.76 -7.81
CA LEU A 4 18.89 11.41 -7.80
C LEU A 4 18.42 11.04 -6.39
N VAL A 5 19.23 10.31 -5.61
CA VAL A 5 18.91 9.90 -4.23
C VAL A 5 18.67 11.13 -3.36
N GLU A 6 19.49 12.17 -3.49
CA GLU A 6 19.35 13.40 -2.72
C GLU A 6 18.11 14.19 -3.14
N LEU A 7 17.84 14.27 -4.45
CA LEU A 7 16.63 14.91 -4.96
C LEU A 7 15.36 14.23 -4.43
N VAL A 8 15.30 12.91 -4.54
CA VAL A 8 14.18 12.08 -4.07
C VAL A 8 14.03 12.17 -2.55
N ARG A 9 15.14 12.16 -1.79
CA ARG A 9 15.13 12.34 -0.34
C ARG A 9 14.61 13.73 0.01
N ASN A 10 15.16 14.78 -0.58
CA ASN A 10 14.84 16.17 -0.24
C ASN A 10 13.40 16.53 -0.62
N ALA A 11 12.85 15.95 -1.69
CA ALA A 11 11.46 16.16 -2.08
C ALA A 11 10.43 15.43 -1.19
N GLY A 12 10.87 14.60 -0.24
CA GLY A 12 9.95 13.89 0.66
C GLY A 12 9.32 12.63 0.07
N VAL A 13 9.91 12.03 -0.97
CA VAL A 13 9.28 10.91 -1.69
C VAL A 13 9.31 9.62 -0.85
N VAL A 14 8.12 9.06 -0.62
CA VAL A 14 7.89 7.76 0.02
C VAL A 14 7.17 6.81 -0.91
N GLY A 15 7.19 5.51 -0.60
CA GLY A 15 6.44 4.50 -1.34
C GLY A 15 4.93 4.70 -1.19
N ALA A 16 4.27 5.19 -2.25
CA ALA A 16 2.83 5.48 -2.31
C ALA A 16 1.95 4.21 -2.35
N GLY A 17 2.53 3.02 -2.42
CA GLY A 17 1.82 1.73 -2.35
C GLY A 17 1.38 1.31 -0.94
N GLY A 18 1.22 2.25 0.00
CA GLY A 18 0.69 2.02 1.35
C GLY A 18 1.72 1.82 2.48
N ALA A 19 2.92 1.29 2.20
CA ALA A 19 3.92 1.05 3.26
C ALA A 19 4.66 2.32 3.72
N GLY A 20 4.75 3.35 2.86
CA GLY A 20 5.43 4.60 3.19
C GLY A 20 6.93 4.48 3.42
N PHE A 21 7.57 3.44 2.88
CA PHE A 21 9.01 3.28 3.01
C PHE A 21 9.74 4.37 2.21
N PRO A 22 10.78 5.03 2.77
CA PRO A 22 11.49 6.11 2.07
C PRO A 22 12.10 5.65 0.75
N THR A 23 11.68 6.28 -0.36
CA THR A 23 12.04 5.84 -1.71
C THR A 23 13.53 5.96 -1.98
N TYR A 24 14.18 7.00 -1.43
CA TYR A 24 15.62 7.20 -1.58
C TYR A 24 16.43 5.99 -1.08
N LYS A 25 15.99 5.30 -0.02
CA LYS A 25 16.65 4.08 0.47
C LYS A 25 16.42 2.86 -0.43
N LYS A 26 15.29 2.79 -1.14
CA LYS A 26 15.01 1.70 -2.10
C LYS A 26 15.85 1.83 -3.37
N ILE A 27 16.16 3.06 -3.78
CA ILE A 27 16.93 3.33 -5.00
C ILE A 27 18.44 3.50 -4.75
N ASP A 28 18.86 3.68 -3.49
CA ASP A 28 20.27 3.69 -3.06
C ASP A 28 20.88 2.27 -3.12
N THR A 29 20.93 1.72 -4.33
CA THR A 29 21.37 0.35 -4.59
C THR A 29 21.70 0.13 -6.07
N ARG A 30 22.09 -1.09 -6.43
CA ARG A 30 22.21 -1.54 -7.82
C ARG A 30 21.23 -2.67 -8.12
N ALA A 31 20.69 -2.64 -9.33
CA ALA A 31 19.78 -3.67 -9.84
C ALA A 31 19.87 -3.74 -11.36
N ASP A 32 19.62 -4.92 -11.93
CA ASP A 32 19.58 -5.09 -13.39
C ASP A 32 18.19 -4.81 -13.98
N THR A 33 17.14 -4.90 -13.16
CA THR A 33 15.75 -4.70 -13.57
C THR A 33 15.01 -3.73 -12.63
N VAL A 34 14.24 -2.79 -13.18
CA VAL A 34 13.29 -1.96 -12.42
C VAL A 34 11.86 -2.27 -12.86
N ILE A 35 10.96 -2.52 -11.90
CA ILE A 35 9.56 -2.78 -12.15
C ILE A 35 8.71 -1.62 -11.65
N ALA A 36 7.94 -1.00 -12.54
CA ALA A 36 6.81 -0.14 -12.22
C ALA A 36 5.58 -1.03 -11.92
N ASN A 37 5.20 -1.13 -10.65
CA ASN A 37 4.05 -1.89 -10.19
C ASN A 37 2.77 -1.05 -10.32
N GLY A 38 2.05 -1.24 -11.42
CA GLY A 38 0.70 -0.70 -11.66
C GLY A 38 -0.40 -1.77 -11.54
N ALA A 39 -0.09 -2.91 -10.91
CA ALA A 39 -1.02 -4.03 -10.76
C ALA A 39 -1.97 -3.83 -9.55
N GLU A 40 -2.67 -2.69 -9.50
CA GLU A 40 -3.63 -2.35 -8.45
C GLU A 40 -4.75 -3.41 -8.37
N CYS A 41 -4.80 -4.13 -7.25
CA CYS A 41 -5.69 -5.27 -7.06
C CYS A 41 -6.71 -5.10 -5.93
N GLU A 42 -6.62 -4.03 -5.15
CA GLU A 42 -7.65 -3.66 -4.19
C GLU A 42 -8.95 -3.26 -4.90
N PRO A 43 -10.09 -3.90 -4.61
CA PRO A 43 -11.35 -3.53 -5.23
C PRO A 43 -11.73 -2.08 -4.91
N LEU A 44 -12.40 -1.41 -5.86
CA LEU A 44 -12.85 -0.02 -5.77
C LEU A 44 -11.74 1.04 -5.69
N LEU A 45 -10.45 0.66 -5.81
CA LEU A 45 -9.37 1.62 -6.04
C LEU A 45 -9.10 1.75 -7.55
N TYR A 46 -8.88 2.99 -7.98
CA TYR A 46 -8.65 3.36 -9.38
C TYR A 46 -7.44 4.30 -9.54
N LYS A 47 -6.69 4.60 -8.46
CA LYS A 47 -5.68 5.67 -8.49
C LYS A 47 -4.52 5.33 -9.42
N ASP A 48 -4.04 4.09 -9.40
CA ASP A 48 -2.90 3.69 -10.22
C ASP A 48 -3.34 3.58 -11.68
N LYS A 49 -4.58 3.14 -11.94
CA LYS A 49 -5.19 3.15 -13.27
C LYS A 49 -5.27 4.59 -13.81
N ALA A 50 -5.84 5.52 -13.05
CA ALA A 50 -5.95 6.92 -13.44
C ALA A 50 -4.57 7.56 -13.67
N LEU A 51 -3.59 7.25 -12.81
CA LEU A 51 -2.23 7.74 -12.98
C LEU A 51 -1.58 7.26 -14.28
N MET A 52 -1.72 5.97 -14.59
CA MET A 52 -1.20 5.39 -15.84
C MET A 52 -1.92 5.92 -17.09
N GLU A 53 -3.20 6.28 -16.98
CA GLU A 53 -3.97 6.80 -18.12
C GLU A 53 -3.68 8.27 -18.41
N HIS A 54 -3.49 9.10 -17.38
CA HIS A 54 -3.38 10.55 -17.53
C HIS A 54 -1.95 11.10 -17.37
N TYR A 55 -1.06 10.38 -16.70
CA TYR A 55 0.32 10.83 -16.37
C TYR A 55 1.37 9.78 -16.80
N ALA A 56 1.09 9.07 -17.90
CA ALA A 56 1.94 7.99 -18.43
C ALA A 56 3.37 8.46 -18.71
N GLY A 57 3.54 9.62 -19.36
CA GLY A 57 4.83 10.16 -19.76
C GLY A 57 5.73 10.47 -18.56
N GLU A 58 5.21 11.17 -17.56
CA GLU A 58 5.93 11.53 -16.34
C GLU A 58 6.29 10.29 -15.51
N MET A 59 5.38 9.31 -15.43
CA MET A 59 5.63 8.07 -14.72
C MET A 59 6.73 7.23 -15.40
N VAL A 60 6.71 7.10 -16.73
CA VAL A 60 7.75 6.39 -17.49
C VAL A 60 9.08 7.15 -17.46
N ALA A 61 9.07 8.48 -17.47
CA ALA A 61 10.28 9.28 -17.24
C ALA A 61 10.85 9.04 -15.84
N GLY A 62 10.00 8.88 -14.82
CA GLY A 62 10.40 8.45 -13.47
C GLY A 62 11.05 7.07 -13.46
N LEU A 63 10.47 6.11 -14.19
CA LEU A 63 11.06 4.78 -14.38
C LEU A 63 12.46 4.86 -15.01
N ARG A 64 12.63 5.65 -16.08
CA ARG A 64 13.92 5.89 -16.75
C ARG A 64 14.97 6.42 -15.78
N LEU A 65 14.63 7.43 -14.97
CA LEU A 65 15.54 8.02 -13.99
C LEU A 65 16.02 6.99 -12.97
N VAL A 66 15.10 6.17 -12.45
CA VAL A 66 15.47 5.09 -11.51
C VAL A 66 16.34 4.05 -12.19
N MET A 67 16.01 3.62 -13.42
CA MET A 67 16.82 2.66 -14.18
C MET A 67 18.26 3.15 -14.36
N GLN A 68 18.43 4.40 -14.82
CA GLN A 68 19.75 5.00 -14.99
C GLN A 68 20.54 5.07 -13.67
N HIS A 69 19.86 5.41 -12.57
CA HIS A 69 20.50 5.53 -11.27
C HIS A 69 20.99 4.20 -10.71
N VAL A 70 20.15 3.15 -10.77
CA VAL A 70 20.50 1.83 -10.22
C VAL A 70 21.33 0.97 -11.19
N GLY A 71 21.53 1.45 -12.42
CA GLY A 71 22.26 0.73 -13.47
C GLY A 71 21.46 -0.40 -14.12
N ALA A 72 20.13 -0.31 -14.11
CA ALA A 72 19.26 -1.34 -14.68
C ALA A 72 19.26 -1.29 -16.21
N GLN A 73 19.29 -2.47 -16.81
CA GLN A 73 19.26 -2.67 -18.27
C GLN A 73 17.84 -2.98 -18.77
N ARG A 74 16.90 -3.23 -17.85
CA ARG A 74 15.52 -3.59 -18.20
C ARG A 74 14.50 -2.87 -17.32
N GLY A 75 13.53 -2.22 -17.95
CA GLY A 75 12.35 -1.67 -17.32
C GLY A 75 11.12 -2.53 -17.59
N ILE A 76 10.30 -2.79 -16.57
CA ILE A 76 9.05 -3.51 -16.74
C ILE A 76 7.91 -2.70 -16.14
N VAL A 77 6.85 -2.45 -16.90
CA VAL A 77 5.60 -1.88 -16.38
C VAL A 77 4.60 -3.01 -16.21
N ALA A 78 4.35 -3.43 -14.97
CA ALA A 78 3.41 -4.49 -14.64
C ALA A 78 1.99 -3.89 -14.54
N VAL A 79 1.10 -4.27 -15.46
CA VAL A 79 -0.25 -3.72 -15.58
C VAL A 79 -1.25 -4.86 -15.71
N LYS A 80 -2.44 -4.75 -15.13
CA LYS A 80 -3.48 -5.76 -15.34
C LYS A 80 -3.94 -5.81 -16.80
N HIS A 81 -4.07 -7.01 -17.36
CA HIS A 81 -4.50 -7.26 -18.74
C HIS A 81 -5.79 -6.51 -19.13
N LYS A 82 -6.76 -6.40 -18.20
CA LYS A 82 -8.04 -5.71 -18.45
C LYS A 82 -7.90 -4.18 -18.60
N ASN A 83 -6.82 -3.57 -18.11
CA ASN A 83 -6.60 -2.13 -18.13
C ASN A 83 -6.03 -1.68 -19.49
N ARG A 84 -6.80 -1.94 -20.56
CA ARG A 84 -6.37 -1.66 -21.95
C ARG A 84 -6.08 -0.18 -22.21
N LYS A 85 -6.85 0.72 -21.60
CA LYS A 85 -6.63 2.17 -21.68
C LYS A 85 -5.26 2.56 -21.11
N SER A 86 -4.90 2.06 -19.93
CA SER A 86 -3.58 2.27 -19.34
C SER A 86 -2.46 1.74 -20.26
N ILE A 87 -2.60 0.53 -20.80
CA ILE A 87 -1.61 -0.05 -21.74
C ILE A 87 -1.43 0.84 -22.97
N GLN A 88 -2.53 1.31 -23.56
CA GLN A 88 -2.51 2.21 -24.72
C GLN A 88 -1.85 3.56 -24.40
N ALA A 89 -2.11 4.12 -23.21
CA ALA A 89 -1.50 5.38 -22.77
C ALA A 89 0.01 5.23 -22.50
N LEU A 90 0.46 4.09 -22.00
CA LEU A 90 1.87 3.83 -21.67
C LEU A 90 2.73 3.56 -22.90
N THR A 91 2.18 2.82 -23.88
CA THR A 91 2.94 2.28 -25.02
C THR A 91 3.78 3.33 -25.77
N PRO A 92 3.29 4.55 -26.07
CA PRO A 92 4.05 5.57 -26.78
C PRO A 92 5.28 6.11 -26.03
N HIS A 93 5.32 5.95 -24.71
CA HIS A 93 6.40 6.47 -23.87
C HIS A 93 7.51 5.45 -23.61
N LEU A 94 7.31 4.18 -23.96
CA LEU A 94 8.27 3.11 -23.71
C LEU A 94 9.43 3.17 -24.69
N GLU A 95 10.64 3.09 -24.15
CA GLU A 95 11.87 2.94 -24.90
C GLU A 95 12.23 1.45 -25.12
N PRO A 96 13.19 1.11 -26.00
CA PRO A 96 13.46 -0.29 -26.39
C PRO A 96 13.84 -1.26 -25.26
N ASP A 97 14.38 -0.75 -24.15
CA ASP A 97 14.74 -1.51 -22.95
C ASP A 97 13.61 -1.57 -21.90
N MET A 98 12.42 -1.05 -22.24
CA MET A 98 11.22 -1.09 -21.42
C MET A 98 10.13 -1.95 -22.07
N SER A 99 9.39 -2.70 -21.26
CA SER A 99 8.28 -3.55 -21.74
C SER A 99 7.10 -3.56 -20.79
N ILE A 100 5.89 -3.73 -21.32
CA ILE A 100 4.70 -4.00 -20.49
C ILE A 100 4.63 -5.49 -20.18
N PHE A 101 4.37 -5.83 -18.92
CA PHE A 101 4.02 -7.17 -18.50
C PHE A 101 2.55 -7.20 -18.08
N GLU A 102 1.72 -7.93 -18.83
CA GLU A 102 0.29 -8.04 -18.56
C GLU A 102 0.00 -9.08 -17.46
N MET A 103 -0.40 -8.60 -16.29
CA MET A 103 -0.80 -9.41 -15.14
C MET A 103 -2.25 -9.90 -15.27
N GLU A 104 -2.54 -11.10 -14.77
CA GLU A 104 -3.91 -11.60 -14.66
C GLU A 104 -4.74 -10.78 -13.65
N ASP A 105 -6.07 -10.76 -13.82
CA ASP A 105 -6.98 -10.04 -12.91
C ASP A 105 -7.32 -10.81 -11.63
N VAL A 106 -6.27 -11.20 -10.91
CA VAL A 106 -6.35 -11.96 -9.66
C VAL A 106 -5.86 -11.12 -8.48
N TYR A 107 -6.26 -11.51 -7.28
CA TYR A 107 -5.77 -10.91 -6.04
C TYR A 107 -4.90 -11.92 -5.26
N PRO A 108 -3.77 -11.49 -4.66
CA PRO A 108 -3.13 -10.17 -4.76
C PRO A 108 -2.09 -10.12 -5.89
N ALA A 109 -2.48 -9.72 -7.11
CA ALA A 109 -1.51 -9.53 -8.20
C ALA A 109 -0.44 -8.47 -7.88
N GLY A 110 -0.80 -7.43 -7.11
CA GLY A 110 0.10 -6.32 -6.78
C GLY A 110 1.10 -6.59 -5.66
N ASP A 111 1.08 -7.77 -5.02
CA ASP A 111 2.08 -8.13 -4.01
C ASP A 111 3.48 -8.16 -4.64
N GLU A 112 4.46 -7.52 -3.99
CA GLU A 112 5.80 -7.30 -4.57
C GLU A 112 6.48 -8.63 -4.99
N PHE A 113 6.23 -9.71 -4.26
CA PHE A 113 6.80 -11.02 -4.56
C PHE A 113 6.07 -11.72 -5.72
N GLU A 114 4.77 -11.50 -5.85
CA GLU A 114 3.99 -11.98 -6.99
C GLU A 114 4.42 -11.27 -8.27
N VAL A 115 4.51 -9.93 -8.24
CA VAL A 115 4.93 -9.12 -9.39
C VAL A 115 6.32 -9.50 -9.86
N VAL A 116 7.30 -9.63 -8.96
CA VAL A 116 8.67 -10.03 -9.31
C VAL A 116 8.68 -11.43 -9.92
N PHE A 117 8.00 -12.40 -9.29
CA PHE A 117 7.96 -13.77 -9.78
C PHE A 117 7.33 -13.88 -11.17
N HIS A 118 6.16 -13.27 -11.37
CA HIS A 118 5.45 -13.35 -12.64
C HIS A 118 6.17 -12.64 -13.78
N SER A 119 6.76 -11.46 -13.53
CA SER A 119 7.40 -10.66 -14.59
C SER A 119 8.84 -11.07 -14.91
N THR A 120 9.56 -11.71 -13.98
CA THR A 120 10.99 -12.03 -14.15
C THR A 120 11.32 -13.52 -14.03
N GLY A 121 10.40 -14.34 -13.49
CA GLY A 121 10.67 -15.73 -13.10
C GLY A 121 11.57 -15.87 -11.87
N ARG A 122 12.10 -14.76 -11.33
CA ARG A 122 12.99 -14.77 -10.16
C ARG A 122 12.15 -14.82 -8.89
N ARG A 123 12.68 -15.49 -7.87
CA ARG A 123 12.02 -15.61 -6.57
C ARG A 123 12.85 -14.96 -5.48
N ILE A 124 12.26 -13.98 -4.81
CA ILE A 124 12.88 -13.27 -3.69
C ILE A 124 13.19 -14.27 -2.56
N PRO A 125 14.38 -14.23 -1.94
CA PRO A 125 14.68 -15.07 -0.78
C PRO A 125 13.67 -14.87 0.35
N ALA A 126 13.38 -15.92 1.12
CA ALA A 126 12.46 -15.81 2.25
C ALA A 126 13.03 -14.87 3.33
N GLY A 127 12.26 -13.83 3.69
CA GLY A 127 12.74 -12.75 4.56
C GLY A 127 13.69 -11.75 3.87
N GLY A 128 13.94 -11.90 2.56
CA GLY A 128 14.74 -10.99 1.75
C GLY A 128 13.92 -9.88 1.08
N LEU A 129 14.62 -9.11 0.24
CA LEU A 129 14.08 -7.97 -0.52
C LEU A 129 14.30 -8.19 -2.03
N PRO A 130 13.52 -7.54 -2.92
CA PRO A 130 13.69 -7.66 -4.38
C PRO A 130 15.12 -7.45 -4.88
N VAL A 131 15.88 -6.55 -4.24
CA VAL A 131 17.26 -6.24 -4.62
C VAL A 131 18.20 -7.46 -4.52
N HIS A 132 17.90 -8.42 -3.64
CA HIS A 132 18.68 -9.66 -3.52
C HIS A 132 18.55 -10.57 -4.75
N VAL A 133 17.61 -10.28 -5.66
CA VAL A 133 17.49 -10.94 -6.97
C VAL A 133 17.70 -9.97 -8.13
N GLY A 134 18.36 -8.84 -7.87
CA GLY A 134 18.70 -7.84 -8.89
C GLY A 134 17.52 -7.00 -9.37
N VAL A 135 16.44 -6.89 -8.59
CA VAL A 135 15.21 -6.20 -8.97
C VAL A 135 14.90 -5.05 -8.01
N VAL A 136 14.49 -3.89 -8.54
CA VAL A 136 13.87 -2.81 -7.75
C VAL A 136 12.42 -2.68 -8.17
N VAL A 137 11.49 -2.66 -7.21
CA VAL A 137 10.05 -2.48 -7.48
C VAL A 137 9.59 -1.15 -6.90
N GLN A 138 8.91 -0.36 -7.72
CA GLN A 138 8.29 0.90 -7.31
C GLN A 138 6.84 0.97 -7.76
N ASN A 139 5.95 1.50 -6.91
CA ASN A 139 4.59 1.81 -7.33
C ASN A 139 4.61 2.94 -8.39
N VAL A 140 3.61 2.96 -9.27
CA VAL A 140 3.52 3.95 -10.36
C VAL A 140 3.47 5.39 -9.87
N GLU A 141 2.77 5.68 -8.77
CA GLU A 141 2.74 7.02 -8.17
C GLU A 141 4.08 7.41 -7.55
N THR A 142 4.80 6.44 -6.98
CA THR A 142 6.17 6.69 -6.49
C THR A 142 7.08 7.12 -7.63
N LEU A 143 6.99 6.49 -8.80
CA LEU A 143 7.81 6.85 -9.97
C LEU A 143 7.44 8.23 -10.52
N PHE A 144 6.15 8.55 -10.58
CA PHE A 144 5.69 9.90 -10.88
C PHE A 144 6.29 10.94 -9.91
N ASN A 145 6.27 10.66 -8.60
CA ASN A 145 6.88 11.54 -7.60
C ASN A 145 8.41 11.63 -7.71
N VAL A 146 9.10 10.56 -8.15
CA VAL A 146 10.54 10.61 -8.46
C VAL A 146 10.83 11.55 -9.62
N TYR A 147 10.03 11.50 -10.69
CA TYR A 147 10.15 12.44 -11.81
C TYR A 147 9.93 13.88 -11.34
N ARG A 148 8.85 14.14 -10.58
CA ARG A 148 8.56 15.46 -10.02
C ARG A 148 9.67 16.00 -9.13
N ALA A 149 10.25 15.15 -8.28
CA ALA A 149 11.40 15.48 -7.45
C ALA A 149 12.63 15.88 -8.28
N ALA A 150 12.88 15.18 -9.39
CA ALA A 150 13.95 15.55 -10.32
C ALA A 150 13.71 16.91 -10.99
N GLN A 151 12.45 17.31 -11.16
CA GLN A 151 12.05 18.65 -11.62
C GLN A 151 12.02 19.70 -10.50
N GLY A 152 12.43 19.36 -9.26
CA GLY A 152 12.47 20.29 -8.14
C GLY A 152 11.16 20.45 -7.37
N HIS A 153 10.15 19.59 -7.61
CA HIS A 153 8.89 19.63 -6.90
C HIS A 153 8.86 18.64 -5.73
N ALA A 154 8.51 19.13 -4.55
CA ALA A 154 8.28 18.29 -3.37
C ALA A 154 6.93 17.55 -3.42
N VAL A 155 6.82 16.49 -2.63
CA VAL A 155 5.55 15.77 -2.44
C VAL A 155 4.65 16.58 -1.52
N THR A 156 3.61 17.16 -2.11
CA THR A 156 2.61 17.99 -1.42
C THR A 156 1.20 17.40 -1.49
N HIS A 157 0.97 16.47 -2.41
CA HIS A 157 -0.33 15.86 -2.69
C HIS A 157 -0.19 14.34 -2.77
N SER A 158 -1.30 13.65 -2.51
CA SER A 158 -1.46 12.21 -2.75
C SER A 158 -2.61 12.00 -3.73
N LEU A 159 -2.53 11.02 -4.62
CA LEU A 159 -3.64 10.65 -5.50
C LEU A 159 -4.53 9.65 -4.77
N LEU A 160 -5.82 9.95 -4.60
CA LEU A 160 -6.74 9.10 -3.85
C LEU A 160 -7.97 8.77 -4.67
N THR A 161 -8.49 7.56 -4.47
CA THR A 161 -9.82 7.17 -4.94
C THR A 161 -10.85 7.29 -3.82
N ILE A 162 -11.98 7.94 -4.09
CA ILE A 162 -13.14 7.99 -3.19
C ILE A 162 -14.24 7.12 -3.81
N HIS A 163 -14.74 6.15 -3.06
CA HIS A 163 -15.75 5.19 -3.54
C HIS A 163 -16.70 4.72 -2.44
N GLY A 164 -17.62 3.82 -2.78
CA GLY A 164 -18.60 3.24 -1.89
C GLY A 164 -19.90 4.04 -1.89
N HIS A 165 -20.49 4.23 -0.70
CA HIS A 165 -21.72 5.01 -0.51
C HIS A 165 -21.45 6.52 -0.52
N VAL A 166 -20.99 7.04 -1.66
CA VAL A 166 -20.79 8.47 -1.94
C VAL A 166 -21.63 8.93 -3.13
N LYS A 167 -21.94 10.23 -3.21
CA LYS A 167 -22.77 10.75 -4.32
C LYS A 167 -22.05 10.61 -5.67
N GLN A 168 -20.74 10.90 -5.70
CA GLN A 168 -19.93 10.87 -6.91
C GLN A 168 -18.58 10.19 -6.63
N PRO A 169 -18.42 8.90 -6.98
CA PRO A 169 -17.11 8.25 -6.94
C PRO A 169 -16.14 8.95 -7.88
N LEU A 170 -14.92 9.22 -7.41
CA LEU A 170 -13.91 9.96 -8.16
C LEU A 170 -12.49 9.64 -7.67
N THR A 171 -11.51 9.98 -8.49
CA THR A 171 -10.09 9.93 -8.13
C THR A 171 -9.50 11.33 -8.30
N ALA A 172 -8.79 11.86 -7.31
CA ALA A 172 -8.21 13.20 -7.40
C ALA A 172 -6.92 13.35 -6.59
N TRP A 173 -6.14 14.39 -6.92
CA TRP A 173 -5.02 14.82 -6.12
C TRP A 173 -5.52 15.64 -4.94
N PHE A 174 -5.29 15.16 -3.72
CA PHE A 174 -5.64 15.91 -2.50
C PHE A 174 -4.37 16.37 -1.78
N PRO A 175 -4.37 17.59 -1.22
CA PRO A 175 -3.28 18.06 -0.38
C PRO A 175 -3.04 17.13 0.82
N VAL A 176 -1.78 16.82 1.10
CA VAL A 176 -1.41 16.13 2.34
C VAL A 176 -1.85 16.98 3.53
N GLY A 177 -2.51 16.40 4.51
CA GLY A 177 -3.06 17.10 5.66
C GLY A 177 -4.53 17.55 5.51
N MET A 178 -5.13 17.45 4.33
CA MET A 178 -6.58 17.69 4.16
C MET A 178 -7.37 16.63 4.94
N SER A 179 -8.46 17.02 5.61
CA SER A 179 -9.22 16.06 6.43
C SER A 179 -10.06 15.11 5.58
N TYR A 180 -10.29 13.88 6.06
CA TYR A 180 -11.16 12.92 5.37
C TYR A 180 -12.59 13.45 5.19
N GLY A 181 -13.09 14.27 6.12
CA GLY A 181 -14.37 14.94 5.98
C GLY A 181 -14.45 15.88 4.77
N GLU A 182 -13.43 16.72 4.57
CA GLU A 182 -13.37 17.60 3.40
C GLU A 182 -13.17 16.82 2.10
N VAL A 183 -12.36 15.76 2.12
CA VAL A 183 -12.18 14.85 0.97
C VAL A 183 -13.52 14.24 0.56
N LEU A 184 -14.30 13.73 1.52
CA LEU A 184 -15.64 13.20 1.25
C LEU A 184 -16.59 14.26 0.70
N ALA A 185 -16.47 15.52 1.14
CA ALA A 185 -17.29 16.61 0.64
C ALA A 185 -17.06 16.87 -0.85
N VAL A 186 -15.82 16.71 -1.35
CA VAL A 186 -15.51 16.79 -2.78
C VAL A 186 -16.27 15.72 -3.60
N ALA A 187 -16.45 14.52 -3.04
CA ALA A 187 -17.29 13.46 -3.64
C ALA A 187 -18.81 13.68 -3.45
N GLY A 188 -19.23 14.87 -2.99
CA GLY A 188 -20.61 15.22 -2.69
C GLY A 188 -21.15 14.69 -1.35
N GLY A 189 -20.29 14.07 -0.54
CA GLY A 189 -20.62 13.48 0.77
C GLY A 189 -21.12 12.04 0.69
N ALA A 190 -21.22 11.40 1.86
CA ALA A 190 -21.79 10.06 2.01
C ALA A 190 -23.29 10.05 1.72
N THR A 191 -23.79 8.97 1.10
CA THR A 191 -25.22 8.78 0.79
C THR A 191 -25.99 8.07 1.91
N ILE A 192 -25.30 7.67 2.98
CA ILE A 192 -25.85 6.97 4.14
C ILE A 192 -25.35 7.66 5.43
N ALA A 193 -26.14 7.56 6.51
CA ALA A 193 -25.82 8.22 7.77
C ALA A 193 -24.87 7.39 8.65
N ASP A 194 -25.11 6.09 8.79
CA ASP A 194 -24.25 5.20 9.58
C ASP A 194 -23.25 4.47 8.68
N PHE A 195 -22.01 4.95 8.69
CA PHE A 195 -20.94 4.40 7.88
C PHE A 195 -19.63 4.30 8.65
N VAL A 196 -18.73 3.53 8.06
CA VAL A 196 -17.29 3.56 8.36
C VAL A 196 -16.53 3.94 7.10
N LEU A 197 -15.35 4.53 7.28
CA LEU A 197 -14.39 4.69 6.20
C LEU A 197 -13.37 3.57 6.23
N LEU A 198 -13.06 3.02 5.05
CA LEU A 198 -11.83 2.29 4.87
C LEU A 198 -10.77 3.23 4.29
N ASP A 199 -9.70 3.46 5.05
CA ASP A 199 -8.47 4.09 4.58
C ASP A 199 -7.61 3.05 3.87
N GLY A 200 -7.50 3.18 2.56
CA GLY A 200 -6.94 2.19 1.64
C GLY A 200 -8.01 1.37 0.93
N GLY A 201 -7.66 0.12 0.60
CA GLY A 201 -8.58 -0.79 -0.09
C GLY A 201 -9.41 -1.69 0.85
N PRO A 202 -10.42 -2.40 0.33
CA PRO A 202 -11.26 -3.31 1.11
C PRO A 202 -10.48 -4.40 1.85
N LEU A 203 -9.41 -4.92 1.26
CA LEU A 203 -8.65 -6.03 1.85
C LEU A 203 -7.63 -5.53 2.86
N MET A 204 -6.70 -4.66 2.48
CA MET A 204 -5.60 -4.24 3.34
C MET A 204 -5.87 -2.94 4.12
N GLY A 205 -6.87 -2.15 3.72
CA GLY A 205 -7.18 -0.87 4.36
C GLY A 205 -7.67 -1.01 5.81
N LYS A 206 -7.68 0.11 6.54
CA LYS A 206 -8.06 0.16 7.96
C LYS A 206 -9.40 0.86 8.13
N VAL A 207 -10.17 0.44 9.12
CA VAL A 207 -11.41 1.13 9.49
C VAL A 207 -11.06 2.42 10.23
N VAL A 208 -11.60 3.54 9.76
CA VAL A 208 -11.48 4.87 10.36
C VAL A 208 -12.89 5.40 10.60
N THR A 209 -13.10 6.00 11.78
CA THR A 209 -14.37 6.63 12.17
C THR A 209 -14.24 8.12 12.41
N ASP A 210 -13.02 8.62 12.60
CA ASP A 210 -12.73 10.03 12.81
C ASP A 210 -12.48 10.72 11.46
N LEU A 211 -13.41 11.59 11.06
CA LEU A 211 -13.32 12.35 9.80
C LEU A 211 -12.30 13.49 9.85
N SER A 212 -11.78 13.83 11.02
CA SER A 212 -10.67 14.79 11.16
C SER A 212 -9.31 14.18 10.82
N THR A 213 -9.25 12.85 10.64
CA THR A 213 -8.04 12.15 10.20
C THR A 213 -7.51 12.78 8.90
N PRO A 214 -6.21 13.16 8.86
CA PRO A 214 -5.64 13.81 7.70
C PRO A 214 -5.20 12.83 6.61
N VAL A 215 -5.29 13.26 5.35
CA VAL A 215 -4.61 12.63 4.20
C VAL A 215 -3.11 12.64 4.42
N THR A 216 -2.47 11.52 4.10
CA THR A 216 -1.00 11.36 4.11
C THR A 216 -0.50 11.03 2.71
N ALA A 217 0.83 11.08 2.50
CA ALA A 217 1.46 10.69 1.24
C ALA A 217 1.35 9.18 0.90
N VAL A 218 0.67 8.39 1.75
CA VAL A 218 0.41 6.96 1.52
C VAL A 218 -1.08 6.62 1.48
N THR A 219 -1.95 7.59 1.72
CA THR A 219 -3.38 7.38 1.69
C THR A 219 -3.79 7.14 0.24
N SER A 220 -4.29 5.94 -0.09
CA SER A 220 -4.55 5.52 -1.46
C SER A 220 -6.03 5.57 -1.86
N GLY A 221 -6.93 5.57 -0.88
CA GLY A 221 -8.35 5.71 -1.12
C GLY A 221 -9.18 5.75 0.15
N LEU A 222 -10.40 6.25 0.01
CA LEU A 222 -11.41 6.33 1.07
C LEU A 222 -12.68 5.65 0.57
N ILE A 223 -13.02 4.51 1.16
CA ILE A 223 -14.20 3.73 0.76
C ILE A 223 -15.26 3.82 1.86
N VAL A 224 -16.41 4.41 1.53
CA VAL A 224 -17.55 4.52 2.44
C VAL A 224 -18.36 3.24 2.42
N LEU A 225 -18.43 2.54 3.55
CA LEU A 225 -19.23 1.33 3.72
C LEU A 225 -20.24 1.49 4.86
N GLY A 226 -21.42 0.90 4.72
CA GLY A 226 -22.37 0.77 5.83
C GLY A 226 -21.74 -0.03 6.98
N ARG A 227 -21.93 0.44 8.20
CA ARG A 227 -21.36 -0.20 9.41
C ARG A 227 -21.89 -1.62 9.62
N GLU A 228 -23.13 -1.87 9.20
CA GLU A 228 -23.84 -3.14 9.25
C GLU A 228 -23.32 -4.17 8.23
N THR A 229 -22.47 -3.75 7.28
CA THR A 229 -21.94 -4.68 6.30
C THR A 229 -20.96 -5.67 6.95
N ARG A 230 -21.02 -6.93 6.53
CA ARG A 230 -20.11 -8.00 6.99
C ARG A 230 -18.64 -7.60 6.88
N LEU A 231 -18.25 -6.88 5.82
CA LEU A 231 -16.88 -6.43 5.64
C LEU A 231 -16.48 -5.41 6.72
N ALA A 232 -17.33 -4.40 6.97
CA ALA A 232 -17.09 -3.40 8.00
C ALA A 232 -17.04 -4.03 9.40
N GLU A 233 -17.97 -4.92 9.72
CA GLU A 233 -18.01 -5.63 11.00
C GLU A 233 -16.71 -6.40 11.24
N ARG A 234 -16.30 -7.24 10.28
CA ARG A 234 -15.10 -8.06 10.38
C ARG A 234 -13.84 -7.22 10.55
N LYS A 235 -13.70 -6.13 9.79
CA LYS A 235 -12.51 -5.27 9.88
C LYS A 235 -12.48 -4.41 11.15
N SER A 236 -13.62 -4.23 11.81
CA SER A 236 -13.74 -3.48 13.06
C SER A 236 -13.53 -4.36 14.32
N GLN A 237 -13.33 -5.67 14.15
CA GLN A 237 -13.17 -6.58 15.30
C GLN A 237 -11.88 -6.29 16.07
N SER A 238 -11.98 -6.27 17.40
CA SER A 238 -10.81 -6.11 18.28
C SER A 238 -9.96 -7.38 18.35
N GLU A 239 -8.69 -7.22 18.75
CA GLU A 239 -7.76 -8.34 18.96
C GLU A 239 -8.32 -9.39 19.92
N ARG A 240 -8.96 -8.94 21.00
CA ARG A 240 -9.61 -9.82 21.98
C ARG A 240 -10.77 -10.60 21.34
N ALA A 241 -11.57 -9.95 20.50
CA ALA A 241 -12.75 -10.57 19.88
C ALA A 241 -12.34 -11.68 18.91
N PHE A 242 -11.50 -11.40 17.92
CA PHE A 242 -11.14 -12.40 16.92
C PHE A 242 -10.32 -13.56 17.54
N LYS A 243 -9.47 -13.30 18.54
CA LYS A 243 -8.77 -14.37 19.27
C LYS A 243 -9.75 -15.26 20.04
N ARG A 244 -10.75 -14.69 20.71
CA ARG A 244 -11.78 -15.45 21.43
C ARG A 244 -12.59 -16.34 20.49
N ILE A 245 -13.03 -15.80 19.35
CA ILE A 245 -13.80 -16.56 18.34
C ILE A 245 -12.93 -17.67 17.73
N GLY A 246 -11.68 -17.35 17.37
CA GLY A 246 -10.72 -18.33 16.85
C GLY A 246 -10.45 -19.48 17.83
N LYS A 247 -10.46 -19.21 19.15
CA LYS A 247 -10.33 -20.23 20.20
C LYS A 247 -11.53 -21.15 20.33
N SER A 248 -12.73 -20.70 19.99
CA SER A 248 -13.95 -21.48 20.19
C SER A 248 -14.38 -22.28 18.96
N ALA A 249 -14.04 -21.82 17.76
CA ALA A 249 -14.68 -22.28 16.53
C ALA A 249 -13.73 -22.86 15.46
N CYS A 250 -12.41 -22.78 15.63
CA CYS A 250 -11.49 -23.24 14.58
C CYS A 250 -11.48 -24.77 14.43
N ASP A 251 -11.99 -25.25 13.29
CA ASP A 251 -12.09 -26.66 12.89
C ASP A 251 -10.75 -27.33 12.50
N GLN A 252 -9.66 -26.57 12.47
CA GLN A 252 -8.30 -27.02 12.14
C GLN A 252 -8.09 -27.48 10.68
N CYS A 253 -8.94 -27.06 9.74
CA CYS A 253 -8.68 -27.26 8.31
C CYS A 253 -7.44 -26.48 7.81
N SER A 254 -6.95 -26.79 6.61
CA SER A 254 -5.76 -26.17 5.99
C SER A 254 -6.09 -25.08 4.95
N LEU A 255 -7.35 -24.77 4.69
CA LEU A 255 -7.76 -23.96 3.53
C LEU A 255 -7.17 -22.54 3.53
N CYS A 256 -7.01 -21.94 4.71
CA CYS A 256 -6.35 -20.64 4.86
C CYS A 256 -4.85 -20.63 4.46
N THR A 257 -4.21 -21.80 4.45
CA THR A 257 -2.82 -21.97 3.96
C THR A 257 -2.80 -22.37 2.50
N GLU A 258 -3.70 -23.28 2.11
CA GLU A 258 -3.80 -23.76 0.74
C GLU A 258 -4.13 -22.67 -0.27
N MET A 259 -4.86 -21.63 0.16
CA MET A 259 -5.17 -20.43 -0.63
C MET A 259 -4.17 -19.28 -0.42
N CYS A 260 -3.17 -19.42 0.45
CA CYS A 260 -2.23 -18.34 0.74
C CYS A 260 -1.28 -18.12 -0.46
N PRO A 261 -1.20 -16.91 -1.03
CA PRO A 261 -0.37 -16.65 -2.21
C PRO A 261 1.12 -16.90 -1.94
N ARG A 262 1.59 -16.54 -0.74
CA ARG A 262 2.97 -16.78 -0.31
C ARG A 262 3.27 -18.26 -0.08
N TYR A 263 2.33 -19.02 0.49
CA TYR A 263 2.49 -20.48 0.58
C TYR A 263 2.58 -21.11 -0.81
N LEU A 264 1.73 -20.67 -1.75
CA LEU A 264 1.72 -21.15 -3.13
C LEU A 264 3.00 -20.79 -3.91
N LEU A 265 3.69 -19.71 -3.55
CA LEU A 265 5.04 -19.37 -4.05
C LEU A 265 6.17 -20.18 -3.37
N GLY A 266 5.83 -21.03 -2.40
CA GLY A 266 6.74 -21.90 -1.67
C GLY A 266 7.28 -21.34 -0.35
N TYR A 267 6.83 -20.16 0.10
CA TYR A 267 7.31 -19.56 1.35
C TYR A 267 6.76 -20.28 2.59
N PRO A 268 7.50 -20.29 3.72
CA PRO A 268 7.14 -21.01 4.93
C PRO A 268 6.10 -20.26 5.78
N ILE A 269 4.92 -20.03 5.20
CA ILE A 269 3.76 -19.41 5.85
C ILE A 269 2.64 -20.43 5.90
N GLN A 270 2.14 -20.73 7.10
CA GLN A 270 1.06 -21.70 7.28
C GLN A 270 0.01 -21.15 8.26
N PRO A 271 -0.90 -20.26 7.81
CA PRO A 271 -1.92 -19.65 8.67
C PRO A 271 -2.76 -20.65 9.49
N HIS A 272 -2.97 -21.87 9.00
CA HIS A 272 -3.72 -22.89 9.75
C HIS A 272 -2.96 -23.36 11.00
N LEU A 273 -1.63 -23.44 10.94
CA LEU A 273 -0.77 -23.72 12.10
C LEU A 273 -0.83 -22.58 13.11
N VAL A 274 -0.81 -21.34 12.62
CA VAL A 274 -0.92 -20.16 13.49
C VAL A 274 -2.30 -20.10 14.16
N MET A 275 -3.38 -20.44 13.44
CA MET A 275 -4.71 -20.56 14.07
C MET A 275 -4.75 -21.63 15.15
N ARG A 276 -4.10 -22.77 14.93
CA ARG A 276 -3.97 -23.85 15.92
C ARG A 276 -3.22 -23.43 17.19
N SER A 277 -2.33 -22.44 17.10
CA SER A 277 -1.62 -21.93 18.28
C SER A 277 -2.57 -21.31 19.31
N LEU A 278 -3.76 -20.84 18.89
CA LEU A 278 -4.78 -20.33 19.80
C LEU A 278 -5.43 -21.42 20.66
N LEU A 279 -5.46 -22.66 20.18
CA LEU A 279 -6.10 -23.82 20.85
C LEU A 279 -5.12 -24.62 21.71
N THR A 280 -3.85 -24.24 21.73
CA THR A 280 -2.78 -24.96 22.42
C THR A 280 -2.00 -24.02 23.32
N THR A 281 -1.17 -24.57 24.20
CA THR A 281 -0.36 -23.81 25.16
C THR A 281 1.08 -24.31 25.19
N GLY A 282 1.97 -23.54 25.81
CA GLY A 282 3.36 -23.93 26.03
C GLY A 282 4.17 -24.10 24.73
N PRO A 283 5.18 -24.98 24.72
CA PRO A 283 6.12 -25.13 23.60
C PRO A 283 5.47 -25.44 22.24
N LEU A 284 4.32 -26.11 22.24
CA LEU A 284 3.58 -26.41 21.01
C LEU A 284 3.01 -25.14 20.37
N SER A 285 2.31 -24.31 21.15
CA SER A 285 1.76 -23.03 20.66
C SER A 285 2.87 -22.13 20.13
N GLU A 286 3.98 -22.07 20.86
CA GLU A 286 5.16 -21.31 20.50
C GLU A 286 5.78 -21.74 19.16
N THR A 287 5.91 -23.05 18.93
CA THR A 287 6.44 -23.59 17.67
C THR A 287 5.51 -23.29 16.50
N LEU A 288 4.19 -23.39 16.73
CA LEU A 288 3.18 -23.12 15.71
C LEU A 288 3.15 -21.63 15.30
N CYS A 289 3.44 -20.72 16.23
CA CYS A 289 3.48 -19.29 15.96
C CYS A 289 4.52 -18.89 14.90
N LEU A 290 5.64 -19.61 14.81
CA LEU A 290 6.74 -19.30 13.89
C LEU A 290 6.29 -19.25 12.41
N TRP A 291 5.26 -20.00 12.06
CA TRP A 291 4.70 -20.06 10.72
C TRP A 291 3.98 -18.78 10.27
N ALA A 292 3.86 -17.75 11.13
CA ALA A 292 3.24 -16.47 10.78
C ALA A 292 4.18 -15.52 10.02
N GLN A 293 5.49 -15.73 10.09
CA GLN A 293 6.50 -14.70 9.78
C GLN A 293 6.48 -14.21 8.31
N ALA A 294 6.22 -15.11 7.36
CA ALA A 294 6.15 -14.79 5.94
C ALA A 294 4.76 -14.28 5.47
N CYS A 295 3.88 -13.89 6.41
CA CYS A 295 2.58 -13.30 6.08
C CYS A 295 2.72 -11.93 5.38
N CYS A 296 2.06 -11.81 4.22
CA CYS A 296 1.92 -10.57 3.42
C CYS A 296 0.64 -9.78 3.74
N GLU A 297 -0.15 -10.24 4.72
CA GLU A 297 -1.28 -9.52 5.31
C GLU A 297 -2.47 -9.21 4.36
N CYS A 298 -2.54 -9.92 3.23
CA CYS A 298 -3.47 -9.70 2.12
C CYS A 298 -4.94 -10.07 2.39
N ASN A 299 -5.29 -10.66 3.53
CA ASN A 299 -6.65 -11.05 3.89
C ASN A 299 -7.35 -12.15 3.05
N ILE A 300 -6.68 -12.84 2.11
CA ILE A 300 -7.30 -14.01 1.44
C ILE A 300 -7.74 -15.06 2.46
N CYS A 301 -6.89 -15.38 3.44
CA CYS A 301 -7.21 -16.37 4.44
C CYS A 301 -8.47 -16.03 5.26
N THR A 302 -8.66 -14.74 5.56
CA THR A 302 -9.78 -14.23 6.39
C THR A 302 -11.04 -13.99 5.57
N LEU A 303 -10.95 -13.31 4.43
CA LEU A 303 -12.10 -12.81 3.69
C LEU A 303 -12.54 -13.70 2.53
N TRP A 304 -11.74 -14.70 2.18
CA TRP A 304 -12.01 -15.61 1.07
C TRP A 304 -11.99 -17.08 1.48
N ALA A 305 -10.93 -17.53 2.17
CA ALA A 305 -10.63 -18.94 2.32
C ALA A 305 -11.27 -19.62 3.54
N CYS A 306 -11.39 -18.96 4.69
CA CYS A 306 -11.84 -19.63 5.91
C CYS A 306 -13.34 -19.99 5.84
N PRO A 307 -13.71 -21.28 5.92
CA PRO A 307 -15.12 -21.70 5.88
C PRO A 307 -15.86 -21.30 7.16
N GLU A 308 -15.19 -21.38 8.31
CA GLU A 308 -15.67 -20.95 9.62
C GLU A 308 -15.66 -19.43 9.82
N GLU A 309 -15.34 -18.68 8.76
CA GLU A 309 -15.37 -17.24 8.78
C GLU A 309 -14.46 -16.59 9.84
N LEU A 310 -13.38 -17.26 10.24
CA LEU A 310 -12.42 -16.78 11.23
C LEU A 310 -11.43 -15.77 10.64
N ASP A 311 -10.50 -15.28 11.47
CA ASP A 311 -9.53 -14.26 11.09
C ASP A 311 -8.04 -14.70 11.15
N PRO A 312 -7.62 -15.66 10.30
CA PRO A 312 -6.22 -16.09 10.25
C PRO A 312 -5.24 -14.96 9.92
N ARG A 313 -5.65 -13.95 9.15
CA ARG A 313 -4.79 -12.81 8.80
C ARG A 313 -4.38 -12.06 10.05
N ASN A 314 -5.34 -11.58 10.86
CA ASN A 314 -5.00 -10.79 12.04
C ASN A 314 -4.32 -11.62 13.12
N VAL A 315 -4.65 -12.91 13.22
CA VAL A 315 -3.90 -13.84 14.08
C VAL A 315 -2.43 -13.93 13.62
N CYS A 316 -2.15 -14.08 12.33
CA CYS A 316 -0.78 -14.06 11.82
C CYS A 316 -0.07 -12.71 12.07
N VAL A 317 -0.75 -11.58 11.86
CA VAL A 317 -0.13 -10.26 12.02
C VAL A 317 0.23 -9.96 13.48
N VAL A 318 -0.68 -10.27 14.40
CA VAL A 318 -0.41 -10.15 15.84
C VAL A 318 0.70 -11.09 16.27
N THR A 319 0.67 -12.35 15.83
CA THR A 319 1.74 -13.30 16.14
C THR A 319 3.09 -12.83 15.60
N LYS A 320 3.13 -12.27 14.39
CA LYS A 320 4.36 -11.69 13.80
C LYS A 320 4.89 -10.51 14.62
N ARG A 321 4.01 -9.63 15.10
CA ARG A 321 4.33 -8.53 16.03
C ARG A 321 4.93 -9.08 17.33
N ASP A 322 4.27 -10.06 17.95
CA ASP A 322 4.66 -10.61 19.25
C ASP A 322 5.98 -11.40 19.16
N LEU A 323 6.20 -12.15 18.07
CA LEU A 323 7.48 -12.81 17.79
C LEU A 323 8.61 -11.80 17.57
N LYS A 324 8.33 -10.64 16.95
CA LYS A 324 9.32 -9.58 16.75
C LYS A 324 9.71 -8.96 18.09
N ALA A 325 8.72 -8.64 18.92
CA ALA A 325 8.92 -8.05 20.25
C ALA A 325 9.71 -8.98 21.20
N SER A 326 9.61 -10.29 21.00
CA SER A 326 10.33 -11.30 21.79
C SER A 326 11.64 -11.78 21.14
N ASN A 327 12.08 -11.19 20.03
CA ASN A 327 13.28 -11.61 19.28
C ASN A 327 13.27 -13.09 18.85
N ARG A 328 12.09 -13.60 18.49
CA ARG A 328 11.87 -15.01 18.10
C ARG A 328 11.66 -15.21 16.61
N TRP A 329 11.91 -14.19 15.80
CA TRP A 329 11.88 -14.34 14.35
C TRP A 329 12.95 -15.35 13.91
N LEU A 330 12.55 -16.28 13.07
CA LEU A 330 13.49 -17.15 12.38
C LEU A 330 14.39 -16.27 11.51
N PRO A 331 15.71 -16.50 11.53
CA PRO A 331 16.62 -15.74 10.70
C PRO A 331 16.43 -16.12 9.21
N PRO A 332 16.80 -15.24 8.26
CA PRO A 332 16.53 -15.45 6.84
C PRO A 332 17.05 -16.78 6.29
N GLU A 333 18.22 -17.25 6.74
CA GLU A 333 18.78 -18.53 6.32
C GLU A 333 17.93 -19.74 6.74
N GLN A 334 17.25 -19.67 7.89
CA GLN A 334 16.34 -20.72 8.33
C GLN A 334 15.03 -20.67 7.55
N LEU A 335 14.48 -19.48 7.31
CA LEU A 335 13.31 -19.32 6.45
C LEU A 335 13.57 -19.83 5.04
N GLN A 336 14.76 -19.55 4.50
CA GLN A 336 15.16 -19.99 3.17
C GLN A 336 15.25 -21.52 3.09
N LYS A 337 15.76 -22.20 4.13
CA LYS A 337 15.78 -23.67 4.21
C LYS A 337 14.38 -24.28 4.24
N LEU A 338 13.39 -23.57 4.79
CA LEU A 338 11.99 -24.01 4.82
C LEU A 338 11.23 -23.70 3.52
N THR A 339 11.83 -22.94 2.60
CA THR A 339 11.19 -22.56 1.34
C THR A 339 11.18 -23.75 0.39
N LYS A 340 10.01 -24.08 -0.15
CA LYS A 340 9.78 -25.19 -1.08
C LYS A 340 9.71 -24.70 -2.51
N GLU A 341 9.54 -25.58 -3.49
CA GLU A 341 9.22 -25.20 -4.87
C GLU A 341 7.84 -24.52 -4.95
N VAL A 342 7.60 -23.82 -6.06
CA VAL A 342 6.28 -23.20 -6.33
C VAL A 342 5.24 -24.31 -6.43
N HIS A 343 4.13 -24.14 -5.71
CA HIS A 343 3.10 -25.16 -5.62
C HIS A 343 2.42 -25.35 -7.00
N PRO A 344 2.29 -26.58 -7.53
CA PRO A 344 1.69 -26.82 -8.85
C PRO A 344 0.26 -26.28 -9.00
N LEU A 345 -0.51 -26.28 -7.90
CA LEU A 345 -1.87 -25.73 -7.88
C LEU A 345 -1.96 -24.20 -7.79
N LYS A 346 -0.84 -23.45 -7.84
CA LYS A 346 -0.88 -21.97 -7.76
C LYS A 346 -1.80 -21.36 -8.83
N ALA A 347 -1.71 -21.84 -10.07
CA ALA A 347 -2.56 -21.37 -11.16
C ALA A 347 -4.06 -21.59 -10.89
N TYR A 348 -4.41 -22.68 -10.21
CA TYR A 348 -5.81 -23.07 -9.92
C TYR A 348 -6.38 -22.44 -8.64
N ARG A 349 -5.52 -21.87 -7.79
CA ARG A 349 -5.90 -21.30 -6.48
C ARG A 349 -5.77 -19.78 -6.41
N SER A 350 -5.51 -19.14 -7.55
CA SER A 350 -5.58 -17.68 -7.66
C SER A 350 -7.02 -17.21 -7.46
N VAL A 351 -7.20 -16.05 -6.82
CA VAL A 351 -8.54 -15.51 -6.48
C VAL A 351 -8.96 -14.48 -7.54
N PRO A 352 -9.95 -14.77 -8.39
CA PRO A 352 -10.41 -13.80 -9.38
C PRO A 352 -11.04 -12.58 -8.70
N THR A 353 -10.60 -11.38 -9.09
CA THR A 353 -11.01 -10.13 -8.43
C THR A 353 -12.53 -9.93 -8.46
N GLN A 354 -13.19 -10.29 -9.57
CA GLN A 354 -14.65 -10.19 -9.70
C GLN A 354 -15.40 -11.06 -8.68
N ARG A 355 -14.96 -12.31 -8.47
CA ARG A 355 -15.59 -13.19 -7.47
C ARG A 355 -15.30 -12.70 -6.05
N LEU A 356 -14.11 -12.17 -5.81
CA LEU A 356 -13.78 -11.54 -4.53
C LEU A 356 -14.72 -10.38 -4.22
N MET A 357 -14.99 -9.49 -5.19
CA MET A 357 -15.96 -8.41 -5.02
C MET A 357 -17.36 -8.91 -4.65
N GLN A 358 -17.82 -10.01 -5.27
CA GLN A 358 -19.09 -10.64 -4.92
C GLN A 358 -19.08 -11.17 -3.48
N ARG A 359 -18.02 -11.90 -3.10
CA ARG A 359 -17.85 -12.45 -1.74
C ARG A 359 -17.85 -11.37 -0.66
N LEU A 360 -17.30 -10.19 -0.98
CA LEU A 360 -17.23 -9.04 -0.08
C LEU A 360 -18.51 -8.19 -0.06
N GLY A 361 -19.51 -8.50 -0.90
CA GLY A 361 -20.73 -7.69 -1.03
C GLY A 361 -20.52 -6.34 -1.72
N LEU A 362 -19.44 -6.19 -2.49
CA LEU A 362 -19.05 -4.95 -3.17
C LEU A 362 -19.54 -4.87 -4.63
N TYR A 363 -20.16 -5.92 -5.15
CA TYR A 363 -20.65 -6.00 -6.53
C TYR A 363 -21.68 -4.91 -6.90
N LYS A 364 -22.34 -4.30 -5.89
CA LYS A 364 -23.27 -3.17 -6.07
C LYS A 364 -22.58 -1.87 -6.46
N PHE A 365 -21.28 -1.74 -6.21
CA PHE A 365 -20.48 -0.56 -6.54
C PHE A 365 -19.85 -0.74 -7.92
N THR A 366 -20.68 -0.61 -8.97
CA THR A 366 -20.28 -0.84 -10.37
C THR A 366 -19.68 0.39 -11.07
N GLN A 367 -19.88 1.57 -10.49
CA GLN A 367 -19.41 2.83 -11.07
C GLN A 367 -17.87 2.87 -11.04
N GLU A 368 -17.24 3.35 -12.11
CA GLU A 368 -15.83 3.72 -12.05
C GLU A 368 -15.65 5.01 -11.24
N ALA A 369 -14.43 5.24 -10.74
CA ALA A 369 -14.03 6.51 -10.17
C ALA A 369 -13.05 7.19 -11.15
N PRO A 370 -13.54 8.07 -12.05
CA PRO A 370 -12.68 8.75 -13.02
C PRO A 370 -11.81 9.82 -12.34
N LEU A 371 -10.77 10.27 -13.06
CA LEU A 371 -9.95 11.40 -12.60
C LEU A 371 -10.79 12.68 -12.57
N PHE A 372 -10.81 13.35 -11.42
CA PHE A 372 -11.35 14.68 -11.23
C PHE A 372 -10.21 15.70 -11.42
N GLU A 373 -10.31 16.51 -12.46
CA GLU A 373 -9.22 17.37 -12.94
C GLU A 373 -9.17 18.74 -12.26
N GLU A 374 -10.19 19.13 -11.49
CA GLU A 374 -10.18 20.43 -10.82
C GLU A 374 -9.22 20.47 -9.64
N THR A 375 -8.62 21.65 -9.42
CA THR A 375 -7.70 21.87 -8.31
C THR A 375 -8.47 21.97 -6.99
N ILE A 376 -8.14 21.09 -6.05
CA ILE A 376 -8.73 21.08 -4.71
C ILE A 376 -7.86 21.91 -3.77
N SER A 377 -8.46 22.96 -3.19
CA SER A 377 -7.78 23.86 -2.26
C SER A 377 -8.59 23.99 -0.97
N PRO A 378 -8.22 23.27 0.11
CA PRO A 378 -8.92 23.35 1.38
C PRO A 378 -8.63 24.68 2.08
N ALA A 379 -9.48 25.02 3.07
CA ALA A 379 -9.28 26.20 3.91
C ALA A 379 -8.09 26.02 4.88
N GLN A 380 -7.79 24.78 5.26
CA GLN A 380 -6.69 24.43 6.14
C GLN A 380 -6.18 23.01 5.85
N VAL A 381 -4.95 22.72 6.27
CA VAL A 381 -4.37 21.38 6.29
C VAL A 381 -3.72 21.11 7.63
N ALA A 382 -3.83 19.87 8.13
CA ALA A 382 -3.16 19.38 9.33
C ALA A 382 -2.18 18.26 8.96
N ILE A 383 -0.92 18.62 8.72
CA ILE A 383 0.09 17.70 8.17
C ILE A 383 0.74 16.91 9.30
N PRO A 384 0.58 15.57 9.37
CA PRO A 384 1.18 14.77 10.43
C PRO A 384 2.69 14.64 10.25
N LEU A 385 3.43 14.72 11.37
CA LEU A 385 4.88 14.57 11.36
C LEU A 385 5.34 13.12 11.50
N GLN A 386 4.53 12.23 12.07
CA GLN A 386 4.91 10.83 12.25
C GLN A 386 4.69 10.05 10.93
N PRO A 387 5.76 9.61 10.24
CA PRO A 387 5.60 8.79 9.05
C PRO A 387 5.12 7.37 9.41
N PRO A 388 4.52 6.64 8.45
CA PRO A 388 4.15 5.23 8.62
C PRO A 388 5.36 4.33 8.93
N THR A 389 6.52 4.67 8.37
CA THR A 389 7.79 3.97 8.58
C THR A 389 8.86 4.98 8.94
N GLY A 390 9.56 4.76 10.06
CA GLY A 390 10.69 5.60 10.47
C GLY A 390 10.38 6.54 11.62
N THR A 391 11.22 7.56 11.79
CA THR A 391 11.10 8.55 12.88
C THR A 391 10.50 9.86 12.38
N ALA A 392 9.78 10.58 13.26
CA ALA A 392 9.30 11.92 12.95
C ALA A 392 10.47 12.89 12.65
N PRO A 393 10.37 13.72 11.60
CA PRO A 393 11.32 14.81 11.35
C PRO A 393 11.07 15.98 12.31
N GLN A 394 12.08 16.83 12.49
CA GLN A 394 11.99 17.99 13.37
C GLN A 394 11.43 19.21 12.63
N PRO A 395 10.41 19.90 13.16
CA PRO A 395 9.88 21.12 12.57
C PRO A 395 10.96 22.21 12.37
N ARG A 396 10.84 22.93 11.26
CA ARG A 396 11.69 24.08 10.90
C ARG A 396 10.92 25.40 10.82
N VAL A 397 9.61 25.34 10.99
CA VAL A 397 8.68 26.48 11.03
C VAL A 397 8.13 26.69 12.44
N ARG A 398 7.54 27.87 12.68
CA ARG A 398 6.90 28.28 13.93
C ARG A 398 5.50 28.83 13.66
N PRO A 399 4.59 28.79 14.66
CA PRO A 399 3.32 29.49 14.57
C PRO A 399 3.50 30.96 14.17
N GLY A 400 2.73 31.41 13.19
CA GLY A 400 2.81 32.75 12.61
C GLY A 400 3.66 32.85 11.34
N ASP A 401 4.50 31.86 11.02
CA ASP A 401 5.30 31.86 9.80
C ASP A 401 4.38 31.78 8.56
N ARG A 402 4.74 32.51 7.49
CA ARG A 402 4.12 32.38 6.17
C ARG A 402 4.89 31.36 5.35
N VAL A 403 4.19 30.45 4.69
CA VAL A 403 4.77 29.38 3.87
C VAL A 403 4.09 29.32 2.51
N GLU A 404 4.86 29.02 1.48
CA GLU A 404 4.38 28.69 0.15
C GLU A 404 4.29 27.17 -0.04
N MET A 405 3.41 26.72 -0.93
CA MET A 405 3.29 25.29 -1.25
C MET A 405 4.62 24.75 -1.77
N GLY A 406 5.12 23.69 -1.14
CA GLY A 406 6.43 23.08 -1.42
C GLY A 406 7.52 23.49 -0.44
N ASP A 407 7.29 24.49 0.41
CA ASP A 407 8.27 24.90 1.44
C ASP A 407 8.55 23.78 2.45
N LEU A 408 9.79 23.72 2.91
CA LEU A 408 10.23 22.75 3.91
C LEU A 408 9.63 23.08 5.29
N LEU A 409 8.78 22.20 5.80
CA LEU A 409 8.16 22.34 7.12
C LEU A 409 8.94 21.61 8.21
N ALA A 410 9.48 20.43 7.90
CA ALA A 410 10.22 19.62 8.86
C ALA A 410 11.33 18.81 8.19
N GLN A 411 12.47 18.67 8.88
CA GLN A 411 13.68 18.02 8.37
C GLN A 411 14.10 16.83 9.27
N PRO A 412 14.42 15.66 8.70
CA PRO A 412 15.01 14.55 9.44
C PRO A 412 16.39 14.87 10.03
N GLU A 413 16.73 14.20 11.13
CA GLU A 413 18.12 14.03 11.55
C GLU A 413 18.89 13.19 10.51
N ALA A 414 20.19 13.47 10.34
CA ALA A 414 21.00 12.98 9.22
C ALA A 414 20.98 11.44 9.05
N ASP A 415 20.90 10.70 10.16
CA ASP A 415 21.03 9.23 10.21
C ASP A 415 19.74 8.48 10.52
N ARG A 416 18.61 9.19 10.60
CA ARG A 416 17.33 8.55 10.85
C ARG A 416 16.63 8.16 9.57
N LEU A 417 16.01 6.98 9.56
CA LEU A 417 15.11 6.56 8.48
C LEU A 417 13.87 7.45 8.53
N SER A 418 13.85 8.51 7.72
CA SER A 418 12.75 9.46 7.61
C SER A 418 12.92 10.30 6.33
N VAL A 419 11.92 11.12 6.02
CA VAL A 419 11.89 12.04 4.89
C VAL A 419 11.48 13.45 5.34
N PRO A 420 11.92 14.52 4.66
CA PRO A 420 11.41 15.86 4.89
C PRO A 420 9.92 15.98 4.55
N VAL A 421 9.25 16.87 5.27
CA VAL A 421 7.82 17.18 5.12
C VAL A 421 7.69 18.59 4.58
N HIS A 422 6.79 18.78 3.62
CA HIS A 422 6.62 20.04 2.89
C HIS A 422 5.21 20.59 2.99
N ALA A 423 5.06 21.89 2.79
CA ALA A 423 3.77 22.57 2.80
C ALA A 423 2.93 22.12 1.61
N SER A 424 1.73 21.62 1.89
CA SER A 424 0.74 21.25 0.88
C SER A 424 -0.25 22.38 0.57
N LEU A 425 -0.16 23.49 1.30
CA LEU A 425 -1.03 24.66 1.19
C LEU A 425 -0.18 25.92 1.39
N THR A 426 -0.41 26.94 0.55
CA THR A 426 0.15 28.28 0.77
C THR A 426 -0.69 29.00 1.79
N GLY A 427 -0.06 29.57 2.81
CA GLY A 427 -0.78 30.25 3.89
C GLY A 427 0.09 30.49 5.12
N ARG A 428 -0.55 30.50 6.30
CA ARG A 428 0.10 30.77 7.58
C ARG A 428 0.08 29.54 8.48
N VAL A 429 1.22 29.27 9.12
CA VAL A 429 1.34 28.22 10.14
C VAL A 429 0.57 28.65 11.38
N VAL A 430 -0.44 27.87 11.76
CA VAL A 430 -1.32 28.13 12.91
C VAL A 430 -0.75 27.49 14.18
N SER A 431 -0.34 26.22 14.09
CA SER A 431 0.24 25.48 15.20
C SER A 431 1.26 24.45 14.72
N VAL A 432 2.18 24.09 15.62
CA VAL A 432 3.26 23.13 15.39
C VAL A 432 3.35 22.21 16.61
N ASP A 433 2.74 21.03 16.50
CA ASP A 433 2.76 19.98 17.53
C ASP A 433 3.15 18.63 16.89
N GLN A 434 2.39 17.55 17.13
CA GLN A 434 2.51 16.29 16.38
C GLN A 434 2.04 16.43 14.92
N VAL A 435 1.27 17.48 14.65
CA VAL A 435 0.80 17.91 13.34
C VAL A 435 1.20 19.38 13.14
N ILE A 436 1.47 19.77 11.89
CA ILE A 436 1.65 21.17 11.50
C ILE A 436 0.35 21.63 10.83
N VAL A 437 -0.31 22.61 11.42
CA VAL A 437 -1.55 23.18 10.87
C VAL A 437 -1.23 24.42 10.07
N ILE A 438 -1.69 24.46 8.81
CA ILE A 438 -1.56 25.62 7.92
C ILE A 438 -2.98 26.06 7.54
N ALA A 439 -3.28 27.34 7.73
CA ALA A 439 -4.52 27.96 7.27
C ALA A 439 -4.24 28.80 6.02
N LYS A 440 -5.14 28.73 5.05
CA LYS A 440 -5.10 29.55 3.85
C LYS A 440 -5.29 31.02 4.23
N GLU A 441 -4.51 31.90 3.59
CA GLU A 441 -4.67 33.36 3.69
C GLU A 441 -5.59 33.92 2.61
#